data_AF-A0A7C3H195-F1
#
_entry.id   AF-A0A7C3H195-F1
#
_cell.length_a   1.000
_cell.length_b   1.000
_cell.length_c   1.000
_cell.angle_alpha   90.00
_cell.angle_beta   90.00
_cell.angle_gamma   90.00
#
_symmetry.space_group_name_H-M   'P 1'
#
loop_
_entity.id
_entity.type
_entity.pdbx_description
1 polymer ?
#
loop_
_entity_poly.entity_id
_entity_poly.type
_entity_poly.pdbx_seq_one_letter_code
_entity_poly.pdbx_strand_id
1 'polypeptide(L)'
;MSPAEVVWRVKSLARDVVGRYRASLKAYPGKETAGVTHWQTSFSILQPREGGGTSYPSEWCSSLLKRADALLAHRFSFFRFEEEDFGNPIDWHFDYNLRVRAPLSYAPSIDYRNAHEAGDCKLVWEHNRHQHLVVLARAYQVTGNKKYAEEIVSQIASWLEANPYGYGMNWRSPMEQGIRLINWVWALDYIAESKLMSSVVHADILHSIYLHCWDTRRKYSQGSSANNHLIGEAAGVFVATAYFSNMPNGEQWCREAREILEREIYAQTYDSGCSKEHTFGYPYFVIQFFLICGLVGRWSGNDFSDAYWSRLEKMIEFMGRLVQGGEHVPMIGDADDGYVLDLDDGRRDYRYILAVGAVLFERSDFKAWAGGDFSESAYWLLGRDSRFSFDRVKVEDDSQLTSIAFRDAGYYLLQSGTQGQGISVLMDCAELGYGPIAAHG
;
A
#
# COMPACT_ATOMS: atom_id res chain seq x y z
N MET A 1 26.34 -1.58 -15.51
CA MET A 1 25.06 -1.39 -16.23
C MET A 1 24.98 -2.40 -17.35
N SER A 2 23.96 -3.25 -17.38
CA SER A 2 23.82 -4.28 -18.42
C SER A 2 23.35 -3.67 -19.76
N PRO A 3 23.57 -4.34 -20.91
CA PRO A 3 23.03 -3.86 -22.19
C PRO A 3 21.51 -3.66 -22.18
N ALA A 4 20.78 -4.54 -21.49
CA ALA A 4 19.32 -4.44 -21.34
C ALA A 4 18.90 -3.18 -20.57
N GLU A 5 19.63 -2.84 -19.50
CA GLU A 5 19.38 -1.63 -18.72
C GLU A 5 19.65 -0.36 -19.54
N VAL A 6 20.71 -0.34 -20.35
CA VAL A 6 21.00 0.79 -21.27
C VAL A 6 19.87 0.98 -22.27
N VAL A 7 19.41 -0.10 -22.92
CA VAL A 7 18.29 -0.05 -23.87
C VAL A 7 17.02 0.47 -23.18
N TRP A 8 16.74 0.01 -21.97
CA TRP A 8 15.59 0.48 -21.19
C TRP A 8 15.70 1.98 -20.87
N ARG A 9 16.86 2.47 -20.41
CA ARG A 9 17.08 3.90 -20.12
C ARG A 9 16.89 4.77 -21.36
N VAL A 10 17.40 4.34 -22.51
CA VAL A 10 17.20 5.05 -23.79
C VAL A 10 15.71 5.08 -24.18
N LYS A 11 15.01 3.95 -24.06
CA LYS A 11 13.56 3.89 -24.30
C LYS A 11 12.77 4.78 -23.34
N SER A 12 13.18 4.82 -22.07
CA SER A 12 12.60 5.70 -21.04
C SER A 12 12.74 7.16 -21.43
N LEU A 13 13.95 7.60 -21.81
CA LEU A 13 14.20 8.97 -22.27
C LEU A 13 13.36 9.32 -23.50
N ALA A 14 13.32 8.44 -24.50
CA ALA A 14 12.50 8.64 -25.69
C ALA A 14 11.00 8.74 -25.34
N ARG A 15 10.51 7.88 -24.43
CA ARG A 15 9.14 7.90 -23.92
C ARG A 15 8.84 9.22 -23.22
N ASP A 16 9.76 9.76 -22.43
CA ASP A 16 9.53 10.99 -21.68
C ASP A 16 9.52 12.22 -22.61
N VAL A 17 10.34 12.21 -23.68
CA VAL A 17 10.27 13.22 -24.75
C VAL A 17 8.91 13.16 -25.47
N VAL A 18 8.49 11.98 -25.93
CA VAL A 18 7.17 11.80 -26.58
C VAL A 18 6.03 12.14 -25.62
N GLY A 19 6.18 11.78 -24.34
CA GLY A 19 5.22 12.04 -23.28
C GLY A 19 5.00 13.53 -23.04
N ARG A 20 6.04 14.37 -23.14
CA ARG A 20 5.93 15.82 -23.05
C ARG A 20 5.00 16.39 -24.12
N TYR A 21 5.16 15.95 -25.37
CA TYR A 21 4.28 16.35 -26.47
C TYR A 21 2.87 15.81 -26.28
N ARG A 22 2.72 14.55 -25.84
CA ARG A 22 1.39 13.97 -25.56
C ARG A 22 0.64 14.73 -24.46
N ALA A 23 1.30 15.06 -23.36
CA ALA A 23 0.67 15.80 -22.26
C ALA A 23 0.26 17.21 -22.70
N SER A 24 1.16 17.95 -23.35
CA SER A 24 0.89 19.33 -23.80
C SER A 24 -0.19 19.42 -24.88
N LEU A 25 -0.25 18.44 -25.80
CA LEU A 25 -1.29 18.37 -26.85
C LEU A 25 -2.58 17.67 -26.38
N LYS A 26 -2.65 17.24 -25.11
CA LYS A 26 -3.71 16.37 -24.58
C LYS A 26 -3.96 15.10 -25.41
N ALA A 27 -2.91 14.59 -26.05
CA ALA A 27 -2.90 13.37 -26.85
C ALA A 27 -2.65 12.13 -25.97
N TYR A 28 -3.52 11.95 -24.97
CA TYR A 28 -3.62 10.77 -24.10
C TYR A 28 -5.06 10.24 -24.17
N PRO A 29 -5.33 8.99 -23.77
CA PRO A 29 -6.68 8.43 -23.84
C PRO A 29 -7.70 9.32 -23.14
N GLY A 30 -8.75 9.74 -23.86
CA GLY A 30 -9.85 10.53 -23.30
C GLY A 30 -10.87 9.65 -22.57
N LYS A 31 -11.88 10.27 -21.95
CA LYS A 31 -12.97 9.57 -21.23
C LYS A 31 -13.68 8.52 -22.09
N GLU A 32 -13.95 8.84 -23.36
CA GLU A 32 -14.59 7.93 -24.31
C GLU A 32 -13.71 6.70 -24.58
N THR A 33 -12.43 6.91 -24.89
CA THR A 33 -11.47 5.82 -25.11
C THR A 33 -11.26 4.98 -23.86
N ALA A 34 -11.35 5.61 -22.68
CA ALA A 34 -11.29 4.94 -21.38
C ALA A 34 -12.62 4.24 -20.99
N GLY A 35 -13.70 4.42 -21.76
CA GLY A 35 -14.97 3.72 -21.57
C GLY A 35 -15.63 3.94 -20.20
N VAL A 36 -15.37 5.09 -19.55
CA VAL A 36 -15.66 5.31 -18.11
C VAL A 36 -17.15 5.18 -17.74
N THR A 37 -18.06 5.30 -18.71
CA THR A 37 -19.51 5.13 -18.49
C THR A 37 -19.96 3.68 -18.36
N HIS A 38 -19.09 2.71 -18.66
CA HIS A 38 -19.43 1.29 -18.72
C HIS A 38 -18.82 0.45 -17.61
N TRP A 39 -18.01 1.07 -16.76
CA TRP A 39 -17.31 0.35 -15.70
C TRP A 39 -18.29 -0.12 -14.63
N GLN A 40 -18.02 -1.29 -14.07
CA GLN A 40 -18.74 -1.84 -12.94
C GLN A 40 -17.73 -2.28 -11.87
N THR A 41 -18.18 -2.46 -10.63
CA THR A 41 -17.35 -3.02 -9.56
C THR A 41 -17.52 -4.53 -9.54
N SER A 42 -16.41 -5.27 -9.45
CA SER A 42 -16.42 -6.74 -9.53
C SER A 42 -16.70 -7.42 -8.19
N PHE A 43 -16.38 -6.73 -7.08
CA PHE A 43 -16.53 -7.23 -5.71
C PHE A 43 -16.75 -6.05 -4.75
N SER A 44 -17.13 -6.36 -3.50
CA SER A 44 -17.11 -5.42 -2.37
C SER A 44 -15.95 -5.75 -1.44
N ILE A 45 -15.29 -4.76 -0.84
CA ILE A 45 -14.19 -5.01 0.10
C ILE A 45 -14.77 -5.43 1.45
N LEU A 46 -15.83 -4.75 1.92
CA LEU A 46 -16.61 -5.18 3.07
C LEU A 46 -17.66 -6.20 2.63
N GLN A 47 -17.19 -7.42 2.33
CA GLN A 47 -18.09 -8.53 2.00
C GLN A 47 -19.06 -8.81 3.17
N PRO A 48 -20.38 -8.84 2.94
CA PRO A 48 -21.31 -9.38 3.92
C PRO A 48 -21.07 -10.88 4.00
N ARG A 49 -20.43 -11.35 5.08
CA ARG A 49 -20.34 -12.78 5.40
C ARG A 49 -21.38 -13.10 6.48
N GLU A 50 -22.02 -14.26 6.35
CA GLU A 50 -23.29 -14.59 7.04
C GLU A 50 -23.14 -14.57 8.57
N GLY A 51 -24.05 -13.87 9.26
CA GLY A 51 -24.31 -14.08 10.69
C GLY A 51 -23.73 -13.05 11.68
N GLY A 52 -22.97 -12.04 11.24
CA GLY A 52 -22.41 -11.01 12.12
C GLY A 52 -23.26 -9.73 12.24
N GLY A 53 -23.62 -9.33 13.48
CA GLY A 53 -24.14 -7.99 13.76
C GLY A 53 -23.07 -6.89 13.58
N THR A 54 -23.46 -5.66 13.24
CA THR A 54 -22.56 -4.51 13.03
C THR A 54 -22.26 -3.78 14.35
N SER A 55 -21.62 -4.46 15.29
CA SER A 55 -21.12 -3.80 16.51
C SER A 55 -19.61 -3.64 16.39
N TYR A 56 -19.17 -2.38 16.29
CA TYR A 56 -17.75 -2.02 16.30
C TYR A 56 -17.32 -1.74 17.75
N PRO A 57 -16.13 -2.19 18.19
CA PRO A 57 -15.60 -1.86 19.51
C PRO A 57 -15.57 -0.34 19.74
N SER A 58 -16.07 0.11 20.90
CA SER A 58 -16.20 1.54 21.20
C SER A 58 -14.88 2.30 21.18
N GLU A 59 -13.79 1.63 21.56
CA GLU A 59 -12.44 2.21 21.55
C GLU A 59 -11.94 2.47 20.13
N TRP A 60 -12.11 1.51 19.21
CA TRP A 60 -11.80 1.66 17.78
C TRP A 60 -12.59 2.83 17.19
N CYS A 61 -13.89 2.87 17.42
CA CYS A 61 -14.76 3.96 16.97
C CYS A 61 -14.28 5.32 17.48
N SER A 62 -13.96 5.43 18.77
CA SER A 62 -13.54 6.69 19.38
C SER A 62 -12.22 7.19 18.77
N SER A 63 -11.22 6.31 18.64
CA SER A 63 -9.92 6.63 18.02
C SER A 63 -10.08 7.06 16.55
N LEU A 64 -10.83 6.27 15.78
CA LEU A 64 -11.12 6.52 14.37
C LEU A 64 -11.82 7.87 14.17
N LEU A 65 -12.84 8.18 14.97
CA LEU A 65 -13.61 9.40 14.82
C LEU A 65 -12.80 10.65 15.18
N LYS A 66 -11.95 10.57 16.20
CA LYS A 66 -11.01 11.66 16.52
C LYS A 66 -10.12 11.99 15.32
N ARG A 67 -9.54 10.98 14.68
CA ARG A 67 -8.66 11.13 13.51
C ARG A 67 -9.44 11.64 12.29
N ALA A 68 -10.63 11.10 12.04
CA ALA A 68 -11.48 11.51 10.93
C ALA A 68 -11.96 12.96 11.07
N ASP A 69 -12.30 13.40 12.28
CA ASP A 69 -12.71 14.79 12.54
C ASP A 69 -11.55 15.79 12.35
N ALA A 70 -10.32 15.42 12.67
CA ALA A 70 -9.14 16.23 12.33
C ALA A 70 -8.96 16.35 10.80
N LEU A 71 -9.15 15.24 10.07
CA LEU A 71 -9.06 15.22 8.60
C LEU A 71 -10.17 16.04 7.92
N LEU A 72 -11.38 16.11 8.49
CA LEU A 72 -12.44 17.03 8.04
C LEU A 72 -12.03 18.51 8.16
N ALA A 73 -11.13 18.82 9.09
CA ALA A 73 -10.54 20.15 9.25
C ALA A 73 -9.22 20.33 8.46
N HIS A 74 -8.91 19.40 7.55
CA HIS A 74 -7.64 19.33 6.80
C HIS A 74 -6.40 19.32 7.69
N ARG A 75 -6.51 18.70 8.86
CA ARG A 75 -5.38 18.51 9.79
C ARG A 75 -4.80 17.11 9.66
N PHE A 76 -3.53 17.03 9.30
CA PHE A 76 -2.86 15.77 8.98
C PHE A 76 -1.82 15.37 10.02
N SER A 77 -1.74 14.07 10.28
CA SER A 77 -0.72 13.46 11.14
C SER A 77 0.02 12.36 10.41
N PHE A 78 1.30 12.58 10.12
CA PHE A 78 2.21 11.61 9.50
C PHE A 78 3.67 12.07 9.67
N PHE A 79 4.61 11.12 9.68
CA PHE A 79 6.00 11.34 10.08
C PHE A 79 6.12 12.15 11.39
N ARG A 80 6.55 13.42 11.29
CA ARG A 80 6.71 14.36 12.40
C ARG A 80 5.51 15.31 12.61
N PHE A 81 4.53 15.28 11.71
CA PHE A 81 3.37 16.16 11.80
C PHE A 81 2.33 15.56 12.76
N GLU A 82 1.81 16.42 13.63
CA GLU A 82 0.71 16.12 14.54
C GLU A 82 -0.38 17.17 14.32
N GLU A 83 -1.48 16.79 13.65
CA GLU A 83 -2.60 17.67 13.31
C GLU A 83 -2.18 19.00 12.62
N GLU A 84 -1.14 18.95 11.79
CA GLU A 84 -0.65 20.09 11.01
C GLU A 84 -1.74 20.53 10.01
N ASP A 85 -1.97 21.83 9.90
CA ASP A 85 -3.00 22.43 9.04
C ASP A 85 -2.51 22.51 7.59
N PHE A 86 -3.19 21.77 6.70
CA PHE A 86 -2.85 21.71 5.28
C PHE A 86 -3.59 22.77 4.45
N GLY A 87 -4.37 23.65 5.09
CA GLY A 87 -5.10 24.73 4.46
C GLY A 87 -6.42 24.29 3.84
N ASN A 88 -7.28 25.26 3.53
CA ASN A 88 -8.57 25.04 2.87
C ASN A 88 -8.72 26.03 1.68
N PRO A 89 -8.54 25.60 0.42
CA PRO A 89 -8.30 24.22 -0.02
C PRO A 89 -6.88 23.71 0.32
N ILE A 90 -6.69 22.39 0.31
CA ILE A 90 -5.37 21.73 0.48
C ILE A 90 -4.45 22.07 -0.70
N ASP A 91 -3.19 22.45 -0.44
CA ASP A 91 -2.19 22.62 -1.51
C ASP A 91 -1.42 21.31 -1.74
N TRP A 92 -1.90 20.55 -2.73
CA TRP A 92 -1.38 19.22 -3.10
C TRP A 92 0.07 19.20 -3.61
N HIS A 93 0.71 20.36 -3.79
CA HIS A 93 2.10 20.48 -4.22
C HIS A 93 3.00 21.13 -3.16
N PHE A 94 2.49 21.41 -1.97
CA PHE A 94 3.25 22.11 -0.92
C PHE A 94 3.94 21.14 0.04
N ASP A 95 5.23 21.37 0.29
CA ASP A 95 5.95 20.79 1.41
C ASP A 95 5.78 21.68 2.64
N TYR A 96 5.01 21.19 3.62
CA TYR A 96 4.69 21.91 4.86
C TYR A 96 5.86 22.00 5.85
N ASN A 97 6.96 21.26 5.64
CA ASN A 97 8.17 21.33 6.46
C ASN A 97 9.14 22.38 5.91
N LEU A 98 9.55 22.26 4.64
CA LEU A 98 10.48 23.23 4.03
C LEU A 98 9.78 24.50 3.53
N ARG A 99 8.44 24.51 3.52
CA ARG A 99 7.61 25.61 3.01
C ARG A 99 7.91 25.93 1.53
N VAL A 100 8.15 24.89 0.74
CA VAL A 100 8.43 24.96 -0.69
C VAL A 100 7.27 24.36 -1.46
N ARG A 101 6.82 25.03 -2.52
CA ARG A 101 5.80 24.53 -3.42
C ARG A 101 6.45 23.89 -4.64
N ALA A 102 6.23 22.60 -4.85
CA ALA A 102 6.70 21.89 -6.02
C ALA A 102 6.11 22.49 -7.31
N PRO A 103 6.88 22.54 -8.41
CA PRO A 103 6.44 23.18 -9.64
C PRO A 103 5.37 22.36 -10.36
N LEU A 104 4.34 23.03 -10.87
CA LEU A 104 3.35 22.44 -11.78
C LEU A 104 3.89 22.41 -13.23
N SER A 105 5.00 21.70 -13.43
CA SER A 105 5.64 21.50 -14.74
C SER A 105 5.47 20.06 -15.21
N TYR A 106 5.95 19.72 -16.42
CA TYR A 106 5.88 18.34 -16.92
C TYR A 106 6.59 17.40 -15.93
N ALA A 107 5.87 16.40 -15.42
CA ALA A 107 6.30 15.66 -14.23
C ALA A 107 7.71 15.06 -14.37
N PRO A 108 8.09 14.36 -15.46
CA PRO A 108 9.46 13.86 -15.64
C PRO A 108 10.58 14.92 -15.66
N SER A 109 10.27 16.20 -15.86
CA SER A 109 11.28 17.28 -15.79
C SER A 109 11.50 17.88 -14.41
N ILE A 110 10.69 17.49 -13.42
CA ILE A 110 10.87 17.95 -12.04
C ILE A 110 12.04 17.18 -11.42
N ASP A 111 13.06 17.90 -10.96
CA ASP A 111 14.13 17.29 -10.16
C ASP A 111 13.68 17.16 -8.70
N TYR A 112 12.92 16.11 -8.44
CA TYR A 112 12.38 15.84 -7.11
C TYR A 112 13.44 15.55 -6.04
N ARG A 113 14.72 15.33 -6.44
CA ARG A 113 15.83 15.15 -5.50
C ARG A 113 16.40 16.48 -5.03
N ASN A 114 16.09 17.58 -5.72
CA ASN A 114 16.49 18.92 -5.33
C ASN A 114 15.41 19.56 -4.46
N ALA A 115 15.59 19.50 -3.14
CA ALA A 115 14.63 20.05 -2.18
C ALA A 115 14.40 21.57 -2.32
N HIS A 116 15.34 22.33 -2.90
CA HIS A 116 15.14 23.75 -3.18
C HIS A 116 14.17 24.01 -4.34
N GLU A 117 14.06 23.07 -5.28
CA GLU A 117 13.12 23.14 -6.41
C GLU A 117 11.76 22.55 -6.03
N ALA A 118 11.78 21.38 -5.39
CA ALA A 118 10.63 20.51 -5.26
C ALA A 118 10.06 20.39 -3.84
N GLY A 119 10.76 20.93 -2.83
CA GLY A 119 10.54 20.56 -1.44
C GLY A 119 11.01 19.13 -1.15
N ASP A 120 10.77 18.64 0.06
CA ASP A 120 10.94 17.24 0.39
C ASP A 120 9.87 16.41 -0.32
N CYS A 121 10.29 15.69 -1.36
CA CYS A 121 9.42 14.86 -2.17
C CYS A 121 8.62 13.83 -1.34
N LYS A 122 9.17 13.32 -0.23
CA LYS A 122 8.46 12.37 0.65
C LYS A 122 7.25 13.02 1.31
N LEU A 123 7.40 14.25 1.79
CA LEU A 123 6.30 14.99 2.43
C LEU A 123 5.23 15.42 1.44
N VAL A 124 5.64 15.81 0.23
CA VAL A 124 4.70 16.11 -0.86
C VAL A 124 3.94 14.84 -1.25
N TRP A 125 4.61 13.70 -1.40
CA TRP A 125 3.96 12.46 -1.81
C TRP A 125 3.08 11.82 -0.73
N GLU A 126 3.43 11.90 0.56
CA GLU A 126 2.74 11.16 1.61
C GLU A 126 1.24 11.49 1.71
N HIS A 127 0.87 12.76 1.84
CA HIS A 127 -0.55 13.14 1.85
C HIS A 127 -1.23 12.89 0.49
N ASN A 128 -0.44 12.88 -0.58
CA ASN A 128 -0.87 12.52 -1.91
C ASN A 128 -0.98 10.99 -2.11
N ARG A 129 -0.59 10.12 -1.18
CA ARG A 129 -0.94 8.69 -1.25
C ARG A 129 -2.41 8.45 -0.95
N HIS A 130 -3.09 9.46 -0.40
CA HIS A 130 -4.52 9.45 -0.07
C HIS A 130 -4.92 8.37 0.95
N GLN A 131 -4.00 7.93 1.81
CA GLN A 131 -4.31 6.95 2.86
C GLN A 131 -5.35 7.50 3.85
N HIS A 132 -5.38 8.82 4.05
CA HIS A 132 -6.37 9.50 4.90
C HIS A 132 -7.81 9.38 4.38
N LEU A 133 -8.01 9.18 3.07
CA LEU A 133 -9.35 8.94 2.52
C LEU A 133 -9.93 7.63 3.03
N VAL A 134 -9.09 6.62 3.29
CA VAL A 134 -9.52 5.34 3.88
C VAL A 134 -9.96 5.53 5.33
N VAL A 135 -9.30 6.42 6.09
CA VAL A 135 -9.71 6.78 7.46
C VAL A 135 -11.10 7.44 7.46
N LEU A 136 -11.32 8.42 6.58
CA LEU A 136 -12.64 9.04 6.41
C LEU A 136 -13.70 8.00 5.98
N ALA A 137 -13.35 7.08 5.10
CA ALA A 137 -14.27 6.08 4.59
C ALA A 137 -14.67 5.06 5.67
N ARG A 138 -13.72 4.65 6.52
CA ARG A 138 -13.99 3.85 7.72
C ARG A 138 -14.93 4.59 8.68
N ALA A 139 -14.70 5.89 8.91
CA ALA A 139 -15.58 6.70 9.76
C ALA A 139 -17.02 6.79 9.21
N TYR A 140 -17.18 6.87 7.89
CA TYR A 140 -18.48 6.75 7.23
C TYR A 140 -19.11 5.36 7.49
N GLN A 141 -18.36 4.28 7.30
CA GLN A 141 -18.86 2.91 7.51
C GLN A 141 -19.32 2.63 8.94
N VAL A 142 -18.64 3.20 9.94
CA VAL A 142 -18.99 3.03 11.35
C VAL A 142 -20.20 3.88 11.76
N THR A 143 -20.34 5.09 11.21
CA THR A 143 -21.34 6.07 11.68
C THR A 143 -22.55 6.25 10.78
N GLY A 144 -22.43 5.91 9.49
CA GLY A 144 -23.36 6.32 8.44
C GLY A 144 -23.39 7.83 8.16
N ASN A 145 -22.52 8.64 8.79
CA ASN A 145 -22.55 10.09 8.65
C ASN A 145 -21.92 10.52 7.32
N LYS A 146 -22.76 11.09 6.44
CA LYS A 146 -22.38 11.47 5.08
C LYS A 146 -21.28 12.52 5.01
N LYS A 147 -21.03 13.32 6.07
CA LYS A 147 -19.97 14.35 6.07
C LYS A 147 -18.61 13.79 5.67
N TYR A 148 -18.28 12.57 6.09
CA TYR A 148 -17.00 11.94 5.76
C TYR A 148 -16.93 11.53 4.28
N ALA A 149 -18.02 11.03 3.72
CA ALA A 149 -18.10 10.67 2.31
C ALA A 149 -18.12 11.91 1.39
N GLU A 150 -18.79 12.99 1.82
CA GLU A 150 -18.77 14.29 1.13
C GLU A 150 -17.35 14.84 1.06
N GLU A 151 -16.60 14.76 2.16
CA GLU A 151 -15.21 15.21 2.21
C GLU A 151 -14.30 14.41 1.27
N ILE A 152 -14.45 13.08 1.21
CA ILE A 152 -13.68 12.25 0.27
C ILE A 152 -13.92 12.70 -1.17
N VAL A 153 -15.18 12.90 -1.57
CA VAL A 153 -15.53 13.34 -2.92
C VAL A 153 -14.96 14.74 -3.20
N SER A 154 -15.04 15.65 -2.23
CA SER A 154 -14.49 17.00 -2.31
C SER A 154 -12.97 17.01 -2.51
N GLN A 155 -12.23 16.25 -1.69
CA GLN A 155 -10.77 16.19 -1.79
C GLN A 155 -10.30 15.54 -3.08
N ILE A 156 -10.94 14.46 -3.53
CA ILE A 156 -10.60 13.84 -4.82
C ILE A 156 -10.86 14.84 -5.96
N ALA A 157 -12.00 15.54 -5.97
CA ALA A 157 -12.30 16.53 -7.00
C ALA A 157 -11.27 17.68 -7.00
N SER A 158 -10.94 18.23 -5.83
CA SER A 158 -9.88 19.26 -5.69
C SER A 158 -8.52 18.75 -6.17
N TRP A 159 -8.17 17.51 -5.85
CA TRP A 159 -6.93 16.89 -6.29
C TRP A 159 -6.88 16.77 -7.81
N LEU A 160 -7.96 16.31 -8.45
CA LEU A 160 -8.03 16.18 -9.91
C LEU A 160 -7.86 17.52 -10.63
N GLU A 161 -8.41 18.60 -10.08
CA GLU A 161 -8.22 19.95 -10.60
C GLU A 161 -6.77 20.41 -10.49
N ALA A 162 -6.13 20.15 -9.33
CA ALA A 162 -4.75 20.57 -9.05
C ALA A 162 -3.67 19.68 -9.72
N ASN A 163 -4.03 18.50 -10.20
CA ASN A 163 -3.08 17.49 -10.70
C ASN A 163 -3.44 16.98 -12.11
N PRO A 164 -3.44 17.84 -13.14
CA PRO A 164 -3.70 17.42 -14.50
C PRO A 164 -2.68 16.38 -14.98
N TYR A 165 -3.13 15.45 -15.82
CA TYR A 165 -2.32 14.32 -16.29
C TYR A 165 -0.95 14.76 -16.80
N GLY A 166 0.11 14.16 -16.22
CA GLY A 166 1.49 14.36 -16.64
C GLY A 166 2.16 15.64 -16.11
N TYR A 167 1.50 16.40 -15.23
CA TYR A 167 2.06 17.62 -14.64
C TYR A 167 2.11 17.56 -13.11
N GLY A 168 3.15 18.17 -12.53
CA GLY A 168 3.35 18.24 -11.09
C GLY A 168 3.93 16.97 -10.47
N MET A 169 4.30 17.09 -9.19
CA MET A 169 5.05 16.06 -8.46
C MET A 169 4.27 14.73 -8.38
N ASN A 170 2.94 14.79 -8.35
CA ASN A 170 2.08 13.64 -8.12
C ASN A 170 1.96 12.67 -9.32
N TRP A 171 2.44 13.06 -10.50
CA TRP A 171 2.59 12.19 -11.68
C TRP A 171 4.04 11.73 -11.92
N ARG A 172 4.97 12.05 -10.99
CA ARG A 172 6.41 11.78 -11.16
C ARG A 172 6.79 10.33 -10.88
N SER A 173 6.15 9.70 -9.89
CA SER A 173 6.53 8.39 -9.36
C SER A 173 5.39 7.38 -9.61
N PRO A 174 5.61 6.33 -10.42
CA PRO A 174 4.61 5.27 -10.63
C PRO A 174 4.25 4.50 -9.35
N MET A 175 5.18 4.35 -8.40
CA MET A 175 4.90 3.77 -7.07
C MET A 175 3.82 4.58 -6.34
N GLU A 176 3.95 5.90 -6.30
CA GLU A 176 2.97 6.79 -5.64
C GLU A 176 1.61 6.74 -6.32
N GLN A 177 1.58 6.61 -7.65
CA GLN A 177 0.37 6.35 -8.42
C GLN A 177 -0.26 5.01 -8.02
N GLY A 178 0.54 3.97 -7.81
CA GLY A 178 0.10 2.65 -7.38
C GLY A 178 -0.55 2.66 -6.00
N ILE A 179 0.08 3.30 -5.01
CA ILE A 179 -0.48 3.43 -3.66
C ILE A 179 -1.80 4.21 -3.68
N ARG A 180 -1.87 5.31 -4.45
CA ARG A 180 -3.10 6.10 -4.61
C ARG A 180 -4.24 5.27 -5.20
N LEU A 181 -3.95 4.44 -6.21
CA LEU A 181 -4.95 3.55 -6.82
C LEU A 181 -5.55 2.58 -5.79
N ILE A 182 -4.72 1.99 -4.93
CA ILE A 182 -5.18 1.10 -3.86
C ILE A 182 -6.09 1.87 -2.89
N ASN A 183 -5.63 3.03 -2.40
CA ASN A 183 -6.42 3.82 -1.45
C ASN A 183 -7.73 4.35 -2.04
N TRP A 184 -7.75 4.68 -3.33
CA TRP A 184 -8.98 5.06 -4.03
C TRP A 184 -9.96 3.91 -4.17
N VAL A 185 -9.51 2.69 -4.48
CA VAL A 185 -10.40 1.52 -4.51
C VAL A 185 -11.07 1.31 -3.15
N TRP A 186 -10.30 1.36 -2.05
CA TRP A 186 -10.84 1.26 -0.69
C TRP A 186 -11.83 2.36 -0.35
N ALA A 187 -11.45 3.62 -0.56
CA ALA A 187 -12.29 4.76 -0.22
C ALA A 187 -13.60 4.76 -1.02
N LEU A 188 -13.54 4.48 -2.33
CA LEU A 188 -14.72 4.48 -3.21
C LEU A 188 -15.69 3.34 -2.91
N ASP A 189 -15.18 2.13 -2.65
CA ASP A 189 -16.02 0.99 -2.25
C ASP A 189 -16.78 1.31 -0.95
N TYR A 190 -16.07 1.80 0.06
CA TYR A 190 -16.66 2.10 1.36
C TYR A 190 -17.68 3.25 1.32
N ILE A 191 -17.63 4.16 0.35
CA ILE A 191 -18.64 5.22 0.23
C ILE A 191 -19.69 4.96 -0.86
N ALA A 192 -19.66 3.80 -1.52
CA ALA A 192 -20.53 3.52 -2.67
C ALA A 192 -22.02 3.70 -2.35
N GLU A 193 -22.45 3.33 -1.15
CA GLU A 193 -23.86 3.44 -0.70
C GLU A 193 -24.30 4.87 -0.36
N SER A 194 -23.37 5.83 -0.25
CA SER A 194 -23.67 7.22 0.07
C SER A 194 -24.48 7.93 -1.02
N LYS A 195 -24.32 7.49 -2.28
CA LYS A 195 -24.91 8.05 -3.50
C LYS A 195 -24.60 9.54 -3.72
N LEU A 196 -23.46 10.01 -3.21
CA LEU A 196 -23.04 11.42 -3.30
C LEU A 196 -22.35 11.77 -4.62
N MET A 197 -21.82 10.78 -5.34
CA MET A 197 -21.08 11.02 -6.58
C MET A 197 -22.02 11.32 -7.74
N SER A 198 -21.93 12.55 -8.27
CA SER A 198 -22.55 12.88 -9.55
C SER A 198 -21.91 12.07 -10.69
N SER A 199 -22.65 11.86 -11.78
CA SER A 199 -22.13 11.13 -12.96
C SER A 199 -20.88 11.79 -13.55
N VAL A 200 -20.78 13.12 -13.48
CA VAL A 200 -19.62 13.88 -13.98
C VAL A 200 -18.39 13.61 -13.12
N VAL A 201 -18.50 13.81 -11.80
CA VAL A 201 -17.39 13.57 -10.85
C VAL A 201 -16.95 12.11 -10.91
N HIS A 202 -17.90 11.18 -10.98
CA HIS A 202 -17.59 9.77 -11.14
C HIS A 202 -16.78 9.50 -12.42
N ALA A 203 -17.20 10.06 -13.57
CA ALA A 203 -16.47 9.90 -14.82
C ALA A 203 -15.05 10.52 -14.80
N ASP A 204 -14.85 11.64 -14.10
CA ASP A 204 -13.52 12.24 -13.90
C ASP A 204 -12.59 11.35 -13.05
N ILE A 205 -13.13 10.78 -11.96
CA ILE A 205 -12.39 9.86 -11.10
C ILE A 205 -11.98 8.61 -11.87
N LEU A 206 -12.91 7.96 -12.58
CA LEU A 206 -12.62 6.76 -13.37
C LEU A 206 -11.62 7.04 -14.50
N HIS A 207 -11.71 8.21 -15.14
CA HIS A 207 -10.73 8.61 -16.16
C HIS A 207 -9.34 8.78 -15.55
N SER A 208 -9.24 9.39 -14.38
CA SER A 208 -7.99 9.50 -13.66
C SER A 208 -7.42 8.13 -13.29
N ILE A 209 -8.23 7.22 -12.75
CA ILE A 209 -7.84 5.83 -12.45
C ILE A 209 -7.28 5.13 -13.69
N TYR A 210 -7.97 5.27 -14.83
CA TYR A 210 -7.50 4.73 -16.10
C TYR A 210 -6.12 5.30 -16.49
N LEU A 211 -5.94 6.61 -16.37
CA LEU A 211 -4.68 7.27 -16.71
C LEU A 211 -3.54 6.87 -15.77
N HIS A 212 -3.79 6.67 -14.49
CA HIS A 212 -2.79 6.11 -13.55
C HIS A 212 -2.37 4.70 -13.98
N CYS A 213 -3.33 3.81 -14.29
CA CYS A 213 -3.01 2.47 -14.78
C CYS A 213 -2.21 2.50 -16.09
N TRP A 214 -2.65 3.33 -17.04
CA TRP A 214 -2.01 3.49 -18.34
C TRP A 214 -0.58 4.06 -18.24
N ASP A 215 -0.38 5.04 -17.37
CA ASP A 215 0.92 5.69 -17.17
C ASP A 215 1.90 4.75 -16.45
N THR A 216 1.48 4.14 -15.35
CA THR A 216 2.30 3.21 -14.55
C THR A 216 2.78 2.04 -15.38
N ARG A 217 1.90 1.37 -16.13
CA ARG A 217 2.29 0.23 -16.98
C ARG A 217 3.36 0.56 -18.02
N ARG A 218 3.36 1.80 -18.53
CA ARG A 218 4.35 2.27 -19.51
C ARG A 218 5.69 2.64 -18.85
N LYS A 219 5.73 2.64 -17.53
CA LYS A 219 6.83 3.15 -16.70
C LYS A 219 7.29 2.18 -15.62
N TYR A 220 6.81 0.94 -15.63
CA TYR A 220 7.23 -0.07 -14.66
C TYR A 220 8.74 -0.04 -14.45
N SER A 221 9.13 0.06 -13.19
CA SER A 221 10.51 0.17 -12.76
C SER A 221 11.31 -1.06 -13.18
N GLN A 222 12.56 -0.85 -13.57
CA GLN A 222 13.48 -1.89 -14.04
C GLN A 222 14.87 -1.69 -13.41
N GLY A 223 15.66 -2.75 -13.35
CA GLY A 223 17.03 -2.70 -12.84
C GLY A 223 17.11 -2.23 -11.39
N SER A 224 17.97 -1.24 -11.11
CA SER A 224 18.25 -0.73 -9.76
C SER A 224 17.06 -0.07 -9.05
N SER A 225 15.98 0.20 -9.76
CA SER A 225 14.76 0.79 -9.19
C SER A 225 13.61 -0.21 -9.12
N ALA A 226 13.81 -1.48 -9.47
CA ALA A 226 12.75 -2.48 -9.57
C ALA A 226 12.45 -3.23 -8.27
N ASN A 227 13.01 -2.81 -7.15
CA ASN A 227 12.83 -3.42 -5.83
C ASN A 227 11.37 -3.27 -5.33
N ASN A 228 11.15 -2.78 -4.11
CA ASN A 228 9.81 -2.46 -3.62
C ASN A 228 8.96 -1.61 -4.60
N HIS A 229 9.59 -0.73 -5.39
CA HIS A 229 8.95 0.11 -6.40
C HIS A 229 8.13 -0.67 -7.43
N LEU A 230 8.70 -1.71 -8.07
CA LEU A 230 7.97 -2.48 -9.08
C LEU A 230 6.78 -3.23 -8.47
N ILE A 231 6.92 -3.69 -7.23
CA ILE A 231 5.87 -4.40 -6.49
C ILE A 231 4.68 -3.47 -6.26
N GLY A 232 4.89 -2.27 -5.71
CA GLY A 232 3.79 -1.35 -5.44
C GLY A 232 3.16 -0.76 -6.70
N GLU A 233 3.96 -0.54 -7.76
CA GLU A 233 3.46 -0.17 -9.09
C GLU A 233 2.51 -1.23 -9.66
N ALA A 234 2.94 -2.50 -9.64
CA ALA A 234 2.12 -3.61 -10.12
C ALA A 234 0.91 -3.83 -9.22
N ALA A 235 1.05 -3.72 -7.90
CA ALA A 235 -0.03 -3.86 -6.95
C ALA A 235 -1.17 -2.86 -7.21
N GLY A 236 -0.86 -1.58 -7.41
CA GLY A 236 -1.88 -0.58 -7.71
C GLY A 236 -2.63 -0.84 -9.02
N VAL A 237 -1.92 -1.25 -10.07
CA VAL A 237 -2.55 -1.63 -11.35
C VAL A 237 -3.41 -2.88 -11.19
N PHE A 238 -2.90 -3.92 -10.52
CA PHE A 238 -3.64 -5.15 -10.25
C PHE A 238 -4.93 -4.87 -9.50
N VAL A 239 -4.85 -4.14 -8.38
CA VAL A 239 -6.01 -3.81 -7.54
C VAL A 239 -7.06 -3.02 -8.31
N ALA A 240 -6.67 -1.96 -9.03
CA ALA A 240 -7.60 -1.15 -9.79
C ALA A 240 -8.28 -1.94 -10.93
N THR A 241 -7.52 -2.73 -11.67
CA THR A 241 -8.05 -3.48 -12.83
C THR A 241 -8.83 -4.72 -12.44
N ALA A 242 -8.58 -5.32 -11.27
CA ALA A 242 -9.40 -6.38 -10.71
C ALA A 242 -10.74 -5.86 -10.17
N TYR A 243 -10.73 -4.66 -9.56
CA TYR A 243 -11.92 -4.06 -8.97
C TYR A 243 -12.86 -3.45 -10.03
N PHE A 244 -12.33 -2.67 -10.98
CA PHE A 244 -13.13 -2.04 -12.03
C PHE A 244 -13.22 -2.91 -13.29
N SER A 245 -14.33 -3.62 -13.44
CA SER A 245 -14.64 -4.39 -14.66
C SER A 245 -15.05 -3.48 -15.83
N ASN A 246 -14.97 -4.02 -17.05
CA ASN A 246 -15.20 -3.30 -18.32
C ASN A 246 -14.24 -2.13 -18.59
N MET A 247 -13.16 -1.99 -17.80
CA MET A 247 -12.06 -1.11 -18.14
C MET A 247 -11.43 -1.56 -19.47
N PRO A 248 -11.26 -0.69 -20.47
CA PRO A 248 -10.58 -1.04 -21.71
C PRO A 248 -9.17 -1.57 -21.45
N ASN A 249 -8.86 -2.76 -21.97
CA ASN A 249 -7.63 -3.51 -21.70
C ASN A 249 -7.43 -3.96 -20.23
N GLY A 250 -8.42 -3.76 -19.36
CA GLY A 250 -8.33 -4.05 -17.92
C GLY A 250 -7.95 -5.49 -17.61
N GLU A 251 -8.53 -6.48 -18.32
CA GLU A 251 -8.18 -7.89 -18.13
C GLU A 251 -6.72 -8.20 -18.48
N GLN A 252 -6.21 -7.62 -19.57
CA GLN A 252 -4.80 -7.75 -19.94
C GLN A 252 -3.92 -7.09 -18.88
N TRP A 253 -4.37 -5.95 -18.34
CA TRP A 253 -3.62 -5.19 -17.36
C TRP A 253 -3.54 -5.86 -16.00
N CYS A 254 -4.66 -6.45 -15.57
CA CYS A 254 -4.76 -7.28 -14.38
C CYS A 254 -3.82 -8.48 -14.49
N ARG A 255 -3.85 -9.21 -15.62
CA ARG A 255 -3.01 -10.39 -15.85
C ARG A 255 -1.51 -10.07 -15.79
N GLU A 256 -1.08 -9.02 -16.48
CA GLU A 256 0.34 -8.61 -16.48
C GLU A 256 0.81 -8.19 -15.09
N ALA A 257 0.01 -7.40 -14.38
CA ALA A 257 0.34 -6.98 -13.03
C ALA A 257 0.43 -8.18 -12.07
N ARG A 258 -0.50 -9.15 -12.20
CA ARG A 258 -0.47 -10.42 -11.46
C ARG A 258 0.80 -11.23 -11.74
N GLU A 259 1.18 -11.36 -13.01
CA GLU A 259 2.41 -12.06 -13.42
C GLU A 259 3.68 -11.37 -12.89
N ILE A 260 3.70 -10.03 -12.83
CA ILE A 260 4.79 -9.29 -12.18
C ILE A 260 4.84 -9.63 -10.69
N LEU A 261 3.72 -9.55 -9.97
CA LEU A 261 3.67 -9.84 -8.53
C LEU A 261 4.06 -11.29 -8.21
N GLU A 262 3.61 -12.28 -9.00
CA GLU A 262 4.02 -13.68 -8.85
C GLU A 262 5.52 -13.88 -9.05
N ARG A 263 6.11 -13.18 -10.01
CA ARG A 263 7.56 -13.25 -10.22
C ARG A 263 8.33 -12.56 -9.08
N GLU A 264 7.91 -11.35 -8.71
CA GLU A 264 8.68 -10.51 -7.78
C GLU A 264 8.65 -11.03 -6.34
N ILE A 265 7.57 -11.67 -5.89
CA ILE A 265 7.54 -12.28 -4.55
C ILE A 265 8.62 -13.35 -4.38
N TYR A 266 8.99 -14.05 -5.46
CA TYR A 266 10.11 -15.02 -5.45
C TYR A 266 11.45 -14.38 -5.75
N ALA A 267 11.47 -13.43 -6.68
CA ALA A 267 12.71 -12.77 -7.07
C ALA A 267 13.33 -12.00 -5.90
N GLN A 268 12.50 -11.37 -5.06
CA GLN A 268 12.93 -10.43 -4.01
C GLN A 268 12.86 -11.01 -2.58
N THR A 269 12.52 -12.28 -2.41
CA THR A 269 12.41 -12.91 -1.07
C THR A 269 13.15 -14.23 -1.03
N TYR A 270 13.92 -14.47 0.03
CA TYR A 270 14.58 -15.73 0.31
C TYR A 270 13.57 -16.82 0.72
N ASP A 271 13.98 -18.09 0.72
CA ASP A 271 13.11 -19.23 1.04
C ASP A 271 12.66 -19.22 2.51
N SER A 272 13.48 -18.63 3.38
CA SER A 272 13.15 -18.29 4.76
C SER A 272 12.06 -17.22 4.93
N GLY A 273 11.69 -16.50 3.86
CA GLY A 273 10.76 -15.37 3.91
C GLY A 273 11.43 -14.01 4.15
N CYS A 274 12.74 -13.97 4.39
CA CYS A 274 13.46 -12.70 4.51
C CYS A 274 13.53 -11.98 3.15
N SER A 275 13.43 -10.64 3.15
CA SER A 275 13.66 -9.85 1.93
C SER A 275 15.13 -9.89 1.53
N LYS A 276 15.39 -9.93 0.22
CA LYS A 276 16.74 -9.84 -0.33
C LYS A 276 17.32 -8.43 -0.29
N GLU A 277 16.53 -7.42 0.08
CA GLU A 277 17.01 -6.06 0.33
C GLU A 277 17.75 -5.92 1.67
N HIS A 278 17.75 -6.95 2.53
CA HIS A 278 18.47 -6.95 3.81
C HIS A 278 18.16 -5.77 4.73
N THR A 279 16.91 -5.28 4.67
CA THR A 279 16.33 -4.31 5.61
C THR A 279 15.11 -4.90 6.28
N PHE A 280 14.66 -4.34 7.40
CA PHE A 280 13.41 -4.76 8.06
C PHE A 280 12.26 -3.75 7.95
N GLY A 281 12.53 -2.50 7.54
CA GLY A 281 11.48 -1.50 7.27
C GLY A 281 10.73 -1.76 5.95
N TYR A 282 11.44 -1.95 4.84
CA TYR A 282 10.82 -2.18 3.54
C TYR A 282 10.03 -3.49 3.42
N PRO A 283 10.44 -4.64 4.00
CA PRO A 283 9.66 -5.87 3.93
C PRO A 283 8.26 -5.70 4.51
N TYR A 284 8.10 -4.93 5.58
CA TYR A 284 6.77 -4.68 6.13
C TYR A 284 5.87 -3.91 5.18
N PHE A 285 6.42 -2.93 4.48
CA PHE A 285 5.70 -2.23 3.42
C PHE A 285 5.36 -3.17 2.24
N VAL A 286 6.29 -4.02 1.84
CA VAL A 286 6.14 -4.98 0.72
C VAL A 286 5.14 -6.09 1.04
N ILE A 287 5.14 -6.65 2.26
CA ILE A 287 4.19 -7.67 2.70
C ILE A 287 2.75 -7.15 2.57
N GLN A 288 2.52 -5.87 2.89
CA GLN A 288 1.19 -5.27 2.74
C GLN A 288 0.71 -5.29 1.29
N PHE A 289 1.56 -4.95 0.31
CA PHE A 289 1.20 -5.04 -1.10
C PHE A 289 0.83 -6.47 -1.50
N PHE A 290 1.65 -7.46 -1.12
CA PHE A 290 1.40 -8.85 -1.47
C PHE A 290 0.13 -9.39 -0.80
N LEU A 291 -0.08 -9.07 0.48
CA LEU A 291 -1.27 -9.44 1.22
C LEU A 291 -2.53 -8.86 0.59
N ILE A 292 -2.54 -7.55 0.31
CA ILE A 292 -3.66 -6.85 -0.32
C ILE A 292 -3.97 -7.44 -1.68
N CYS A 293 -2.95 -7.68 -2.52
CA CYS A 293 -3.15 -8.29 -3.83
C CYS A 293 -3.67 -9.72 -3.72
N GLY A 294 -3.16 -10.53 -2.80
CA GLY A 294 -3.67 -11.89 -2.56
C GLY A 294 -5.16 -11.88 -2.22
N LEU A 295 -5.57 -11.00 -1.30
CA LEU A 295 -6.98 -10.85 -0.92
C LEU A 295 -7.85 -10.42 -2.11
N VAL A 296 -7.42 -9.39 -2.87
CA VAL A 296 -8.13 -8.92 -4.07
C VAL A 296 -8.19 -9.99 -5.15
N GLY A 297 -7.13 -10.79 -5.32
CA GLY A 297 -7.12 -11.93 -6.23
C GLY A 297 -8.20 -12.94 -5.87
N ARG A 298 -8.30 -13.33 -4.60
CA ARG A 298 -9.37 -14.21 -4.10
C ARG A 298 -10.76 -13.63 -4.33
N TRP A 299 -10.98 -12.35 -4.01
CA TRP A 299 -12.31 -11.72 -4.13
C TRP A 299 -12.76 -11.53 -5.58
N SER A 300 -11.82 -11.30 -6.50
CA SER A 300 -12.11 -11.08 -7.91
C SER A 300 -12.09 -12.36 -8.76
N GLY A 301 -11.75 -13.51 -8.18
CA GLY A 301 -11.54 -14.76 -8.93
C GLY A 301 -10.24 -14.80 -9.74
N ASN A 302 -9.31 -13.86 -9.50
CA ASN A 302 -7.98 -13.81 -10.10
C ASN A 302 -6.91 -14.21 -9.06
N ASP A 303 -7.14 -15.33 -8.36
CA ASP A 303 -6.26 -15.76 -7.27
C ASP A 303 -4.83 -16.01 -7.76
N PHE A 304 -3.90 -15.90 -6.82
CA PHE A 304 -2.49 -16.20 -7.01
C PHE A 304 -2.22 -17.69 -6.80
N SER A 305 -1.12 -18.18 -7.35
CA SER A 305 -0.67 -19.56 -7.15
C SER A 305 -0.45 -19.92 -5.68
N ASP A 306 -0.56 -21.20 -5.33
CA ASP A 306 -0.19 -21.72 -4.00
C ASP A 306 1.24 -21.34 -3.61
N ALA A 307 2.10 -21.26 -4.63
CA ALA A 307 3.48 -20.83 -4.54
C ALA A 307 3.58 -19.41 -3.94
N TYR A 308 2.84 -18.46 -4.50
CA TYR A 308 2.73 -17.10 -3.99
C TYR A 308 2.25 -17.06 -2.54
N TRP A 309 1.18 -17.78 -2.22
CA TRP A 309 0.62 -17.83 -0.86
C TRP A 309 1.60 -18.43 0.15
N SER A 310 2.32 -19.49 -0.23
CA SER A 310 3.35 -20.11 0.60
C SER A 310 4.53 -19.17 0.85
N ARG A 311 4.96 -18.39 -0.15
CA ARG A 311 6.01 -17.39 0.02
C ARG A 311 5.56 -16.25 0.93
N LEU A 312 4.34 -15.75 0.76
CA LEU A 312 3.75 -14.72 1.63
C LEU A 312 3.66 -15.21 3.09
N GLU A 313 3.23 -16.46 3.32
CA GLU A 313 3.19 -17.06 4.65
C GLU A 313 4.59 -17.06 5.30
N LYS A 314 5.64 -17.42 4.53
CA LYS A 314 7.03 -17.39 5.01
C LYS A 314 7.52 -15.98 5.35
N MET A 315 7.15 -14.98 4.55
CA MET A 315 7.48 -13.58 4.85
C MET A 315 6.87 -13.13 6.18
N ILE A 316 5.62 -13.51 6.43
CA ILE A 316 4.92 -13.21 7.70
C ILE A 316 5.56 -13.98 8.86
N GLU A 317 5.90 -15.25 8.66
CA GLU A 317 6.61 -16.07 9.65
C GLU A 317 7.95 -15.44 10.05
N PHE A 318 8.75 -14.98 9.08
CA PHE A 318 10.01 -14.30 9.34
C PHE A 318 9.82 -13.08 10.26
N MET A 319 8.85 -12.23 9.97
CA MET A 319 8.54 -11.07 10.82
C MET A 319 8.05 -11.49 12.21
N GLY A 320 7.25 -12.56 12.31
CA GLY A 320 6.80 -13.11 13.57
C GLY A 320 7.94 -13.62 14.46
N ARG A 321 8.98 -14.20 13.86
CA ARG A 321 10.21 -14.59 14.57
C ARG A 321 10.95 -13.38 15.14
N LEU A 322 10.98 -12.26 14.42
CA LEU A 322 11.61 -11.03 14.92
C LEU A 322 10.80 -10.38 16.06
N VAL A 323 9.46 -10.33 15.94
CA VAL A 323 8.55 -9.74 16.94
C VAL A 323 8.60 -10.47 18.28
N GLN A 324 8.92 -11.76 18.29
CA GLN A 324 9.12 -12.51 19.54
C GLN A 324 10.28 -11.95 20.40
N GLY A 325 11.23 -11.24 19.80
CA GLY A 325 12.37 -10.67 20.49
C GLY A 325 12.07 -9.41 21.33
N GLY A 326 10.90 -8.80 21.18
CA GLY A 326 10.50 -7.61 21.93
C GLY A 326 9.44 -6.76 21.23
N GLU A 327 9.12 -5.60 21.80
CA GLU A 327 8.09 -4.70 21.24
C GLU A 327 8.46 -4.11 19.88
N HIS A 328 9.75 -4.03 19.58
CA HIS A 328 10.27 -3.44 18.35
C HIS A 328 11.15 -4.46 17.63
N VAL A 329 10.99 -4.56 16.32
CA VAL A 329 11.95 -5.29 15.48
C VAL A 329 13.27 -4.51 15.40
N PRO A 330 14.43 -5.18 15.26
CA PRO A 330 15.70 -4.49 15.08
C PRO A 330 15.69 -3.53 13.88
N MET A 331 16.32 -2.36 14.01
CA MET A 331 16.48 -1.40 12.90
C MET A 331 17.71 -1.77 12.06
N ILE A 332 17.57 -2.78 11.19
CA ILE A 332 18.58 -3.18 10.20
C ILE A 332 18.25 -2.53 8.85
N GLY A 333 19.28 -1.96 8.23
CA GLY A 333 19.18 -1.22 6.97
C GLY A 333 18.48 0.13 7.12
N ASP A 334 18.04 0.70 5.99
CA ASP A 334 17.22 1.90 5.96
C ASP A 334 15.71 1.57 5.94
N ALA A 335 14.90 2.58 6.29
CA ALA A 335 13.46 2.49 6.34
C ALA A 335 12.85 3.86 6.02
N ASP A 336 11.72 3.85 5.31
CA ASP A 336 11.02 5.05 4.84
C ASP A 336 9.65 5.24 5.50
N ASP A 337 9.33 4.45 6.53
CA ASP A 337 8.04 4.43 7.22
C ASP A 337 6.81 4.23 6.31
N GLY A 338 7.00 3.63 5.14
CA GLY A 338 5.93 3.38 4.17
C GLY A 338 4.91 2.35 4.65
N TYR A 339 3.64 2.63 4.38
CA TYR A 339 2.51 1.71 4.59
C TYR A 339 1.46 1.92 3.48
N VAL A 340 0.69 0.88 3.15
CA VAL A 340 -0.19 0.90 1.96
C VAL A 340 -1.57 1.48 2.30
N LEU A 341 -2.21 0.98 3.37
CA LEU A 341 -3.53 1.39 3.84
C LEU A 341 -3.46 1.83 5.30
N ASP A 342 -4.20 2.89 5.67
CA ASP A 342 -4.33 3.33 7.07
C ASP A 342 -5.54 2.65 7.75
N LEU A 343 -5.31 1.44 8.28
CA LEU A 343 -6.37 0.58 8.83
C LEU A 343 -6.38 0.47 10.37
N ASP A 344 -5.65 1.37 11.05
CA ASP A 344 -5.42 1.37 12.52
C ASP A 344 -4.32 0.39 13.00
N ASP A 345 -4.31 0.07 14.29
CA ASP A 345 -3.29 -0.72 15.04
C ASP A 345 -1.90 -0.07 15.13
N GLY A 346 -1.74 1.14 14.60
CA GLY A 346 -0.46 1.84 14.53
C GLY A 346 0.32 1.47 13.28
N ARG A 347 0.75 2.48 12.53
CA ARG A 347 1.38 2.34 11.19
C ARG A 347 2.66 1.50 11.18
N ARG A 348 3.28 1.26 12.34
CA ARG A 348 4.51 0.49 12.52
C ARG A 348 4.34 -0.76 13.38
N ASP A 349 3.11 -1.14 13.76
CA ASP A 349 2.91 -2.38 14.50
C ASP A 349 2.83 -3.57 13.54
N TYR A 350 3.89 -4.37 13.51
CA TYR A 350 4.00 -5.57 12.68
C TYR A 350 3.03 -6.68 13.10
N ARG A 351 2.46 -6.61 14.31
CA ARG A 351 1.59 -7.65 14.88
C ARG A 351 0.27 -7.78 14.17
N TYR A 352 -0.28 -6.71 13.57
CA TYR A 352 -1.54 -6.87 12.85
C TYR A 352 -1.38 -7.78 11.64
N ILE A 353 -0.22 -7.79 10.98
CA ILE A 353 0.07 -8.69 9.86
C ILE A 353 0.06 -10.14 10.36
N LEU A 354 0.57 -10.40 11.58
CA LEU A 354 0.50 -11.71 12.21
C LEU A 354 -0.94 -12.09 12.53
N ALA A 355 -1.76 -11.17 13.02
CA ALA A 355 -3.18 -11.41 13.27
C ALA A 355 -3.94 -11.75 11.97
N VAL A 356 -3.64 -11.05 10.87
CA VAL A 356 -4.18 -11.37 9.54
C VAL A 356 -3.71 -12.74 9.08
N GLY A 357 -2.41 -13.03 9.20
CA GLY A 357 -1.82 -14.32 8.84
C GLY A 357 -2.42 -15.48 9.63
N ALA A 358 -2.66 -15.29 10.93
CA ALA A 358 -3.28 -16.31 11.79
C ALA A 358 -4.65 -16.75 11.26
N VAL A 359 -5.46 -15.81 10.76
CA VAL A 359 -6.75 -16.12 10.15
C VAL A 359 -6.58 -16.75 8.76
N LEU A 360 -5.68 -16.20 7.94
CA LEU A 360 -5.53 -16.64 6.54
C LEU A 360 -4.91 -18.03 6.38
N PHE A 361 -3.99 -18.39 7.26
CA PHE A 361 -3.22 -19.63 7.21
C PHE A 361 -3.59 -20.60 8.35
N GLU A 362 -4.56 -20.25 9.20
CA GLU A 362 -4.98 -21.03 10.37
C GLU A 362 -3.82 -21.37 11.32
N ARG A 363 -2.89 -20.41 11.49
CA ARG A 363 -1.62 -20.57 12.22
C ARG A 363 -1.74 -20.15 13.69
N SER A 364 -1.62 -21.13 14.60
CA SER A 364 -1.71 -20.93 16.06
C SER A 364 -0.58 -20.05 16.62
N ASP A 365 0.63 -20.25 16.12
CA ASP A 365 1.82 -19.49 16.47
C ASP A 365 1.71 -18.02 16.05
N PHE A 366 1.20 -17.73 14.85
CA PHE A 366 0.96 -16.35 14.40
C PHE A 366 -0.02 -15.62 15.32
N LYS A 367 -1.08 -16.30 15.79
CA LYS A 367 -2.02 -15.72 16.75
C LYS A 367 -1.34 -15.42 18.09
N ALA A 368 -0.49 -16.34 18.57
CA ALA A 368 0.28 -16.13 19.80
C ALA A 368 1.21 -14.91 19.67
N TRP A 369 1.97 -14.83 18.58
CA TRP A 369 2.93 -13.75 18.35
C TRP A 369 2.29 -12.39 18.09
N ALA A 370 1.04 -12.37 17.61
CA ALA A 370 0.24 -11.15 17.47
C ALA A 370 -0.15 -10.52 18.83
N GLY A 371 0.05 -11.22 19.96
CA GLY A 371 -0.33 -10.75 21.30
C GLY A 371 -1.71 -11.21 21.77
N GLY A 372 -2.41 -12.04 20.97
CA GLY A 372 -3.66 -12.68 21.36
C GLY A 372 -4.93 -11.84 21.18
N ASP A 373 -4.82 -10.52 21.09
CA ASP A 373 -5.95 -9.64 20.80
C ASP A 373 -6.27 -9.57 19.30
N PHE A 374 -7.54 -9.39 18.99
CA PHE A 374 -8.00 -9.28 17.61
C PHE A 374 -7.73 -7.86 17.07
N SER A 375 -7.03 -7.77 15.94
CA SER A 375 -6.60 -6.52 15.32
C SER A 375 -7.73 -5.81 14.56
N GLU A 376 -7.74 -4.47 14.60
CA GLU A 376 -8.66 -3.66 13.81
C GLU A 376 -8.37 -3.78 12.30
N SER A 377 -7.11 -3.74 11.90
CA SER A 377 -6.68 -3.94 10.51
C SER A 377 -7.13 -5.30 9.98
N ALA A 378 -7.08 -6.36 10.80
CA ALA A 378 -7.58 -7.68 10.44
C ALA A 378 -9.10 -7.68 10.19
N TYR A 379 -9.87 -6.88 10.93
CA TYR A 379 -11.29 -6.68 10.64
C TYR A 379 -11.49 -6.02 9.27
N TRP A 380 -10.82 -4.90 9.01
CA TRP A 380 -11.00 -4.13 7.76
C TRP A 380 -10.49 -4.87 6.51
N LEU A 381 -9.49 -5.75 6.66
CA LEU A 381 -8.96 -6.55 5.55
C LEU A 381 -9.74 -7.85 5.30
N LEU A 382 -10.19 -8.55 6.34
CA LEU A 382 -10.72 -9.92 6.21
C LEU A 382 -12.26 -9.98 6.34
N GLY A 383 -12.90 -8.88 6.74
CA GLY A 383 -14.34 -8.75 6.86
C GLY A 383 -14.89 -9.19 8.23
N ARG A 384 -16.21 -9.10 8.40
CA ARG A 384 -16.90 -9.17 9.70
C ARG A 384 -16.68 -10.46 10.48
N ASP A 385 -16.52 -11.57 9.78
CA ASP A 385 -16.37 -12.89 10.42
C ASP A 385 -14.93 -13.19 10.84
N SER A 386 -13.97 -12.31 10.50
CA SER A 386 -12.56 -12.56 10.79
C SER A 386 -12.28 -12.62 12.29
N ARG A 387 -13.09 -11.93 13.13
CA ARG A 387 -13.06 -12.11 14.59
C ARG A 387 -13.38 -13.55 14.99
N PHE A 388 -14.44 -14.12 14.44
CA PHE A 388 -14.84 -15.50 14.74
C PHE A 388 -13.78 -16.50 14.25
N SER A 389 -13.26 -16.30 13.04
CA SER A 389 -12.16 -17.12 12.52
C SER A 389 -10.90 -17.01 13.38
N PHE A 390 -10.55 -15.80 13.83
CA PHE A 390 -9.43 -15.58 14.72
C PHE A 390 -9.64 -16.28 16.06
N ASP A 391 -10.81 -16.16 16.68
CA ASP A 391 -11.14 -16.83 17.95
C ASP A 391 -11.07 -18.36 17.85
N ARG A 392 -11.43 -18.93 16.68
CA ARG A 392 -11.35 -20.38 16.42
C ARG A 392 -9.93 -20.94 16.34
N VAL A 393 -8.95 -20.11 15.96
CA VAL A 393 -7.55 -20.52 15.97
C VAL A 393 -7.15 -20.75 17.43
N LYS A 394 -6.90 -22.01 17.79
CA LYS A 394 -6.48 -22.38 19.14
C LYS A 394 -5.01 -22.04 19.31
N VAL A 395 -4.70 -21.26 20.33
CA VAL A 395 -3.32 -20.98 20.71
C VAL A 395 -2.80 -22.19 21.46
N GLU A 396 -1.77 -22.82 20.92
CA GLU A 396 -0.98 -23.81 21.66
C GLU A 396 0.01 -23.05 22.56
N ASP A 397 0.38 -23.63 23.70
CA ASP A 397 1.40 -23.02 24.58
C ASP A 397 2.78 -23.19 23.93
N ASP A 398 3.10 -22.27 23.01
CA ASP A 398 4.41 -22.12 22.38
C ASP A 398 5.04 -20.78 22.81
N SER A 399 5.02 -20.54 24.12
CA SER A 399 5.63 -19.36 24.74
C SER A 399 7.15 -19.43 24.77
N GLN A 400 7.74 -20.59 24.50
CA GLN A 400 9.19 -20.82 24.54
C GLN A 400 9.88 -20.26 23.30
N LEU A 401 10.82 -19.37 23.51
CA LEU A 401 11.63 -18.84 22.42
C LEU A 401 12.62 -19.90 21.93
N THR A 402 12.73 -20.01 20.60
CA THR A 402 13.60 -20.99 19.96
C THR A 402 14.58 -20.31 19.03
N SER A 403 15.86 -20.66 19.16
CA SER A 403 16.89 -20.15 18.25
C SER A 403 16.66 -20.67 16.83
N ILE A 404 16.82 -19.81 15.82
CA ILE A 404 16.61 -20.14 14.41
C ILE A 404 17.70 -19.53 13.53
N ALA A 405 18.09 -20.26 12.48
CA ALA A 405 19.06 -19.82 11.49
C ALA A 405 18.37 -19.66 10.12
N PHE A 406 18.28 -18.43 9.64
CA PHE A 406 17.87 -18.10 8.28
C PHE A 406 19.10 -18.09 7.37
N ARG A 407 19.63 -19.30 7.09
CA ARG A 407 20.94 -19.48 6.45
C ARG A 407 21.04 -18.89 5.05
N ASP A 408 19.93 -18.90 4.31
CA ASP A 408 19.83 -18.32 2.97
C ASP A 408 19.89 -16.78 3.00
N ALA A 409 19.40 -16.15 4.07
CA ALA A 409 19.43 -14.71 4.27
C ALA A 409 20.60 -14.23 5.15
N GLY A 410 21.40 -15.14 5.72
CA GLY A 410 22.52 -14.80 6.61
C GLY A 410 22.11 -14.26 7.98
N TYR A 411 20.87 -14.44 8.43
CA TYR A 411 20.42 -14.00 9.76
C TYR A 411 20.34 -15.17 10.75
N TYR A 412 20.83 -14.95 11.96
CA TYR A 412 20.79 -15.95 13.04
C TYR A 412 20.16 -15.34 14.28
N LEU A 413 19.02 -15.87 14.68
CA LEU A 413 18.29 -15.42 15.85
C LEU A 413 18.57 -16.39 17.01
N LEU A 414 19.35 -15.94 17.98
CA LEU A 414 19.65 -16.69 19.19
C LEU A 414 18.67 -16.28 20.28
N GLN A 415 17.83 -17.21 20.71
CA GLN A 415 16.80 -16.94 21.70
C GLN A 415 16.81 -17.96 22.83
N SER A 416 16.46 -17.48 24.02
CA SER A 416 16.31 -18.28 25.23
C SER A 416 15.27 -17.65 26.16
N GLY A 417 14.51 -18.49 26.88
CA GLY A 417 13.45 -18.06 27.78
C GLY A 417 12.09 -18.02 27.09
N THR A 418 11.15 -17.28 27.64
CA THR A 418 9.78 -17.18 27.11
C THR A 418 9.50 -15.79 26.54
N GLN A 419 8.49 -15.67 25.69
CA GLN A 419 8.04 -14.38 25.18
C GLN A 419 7.74 -13.40 26.33
N GLY A 420 8.34 -12.20 26.29
CA GLY A 420 8.23 -11.18 27.35
C GLY A 420 9.15 -11.38 28.56
N GLN A 421 9.79 -12.54 28.73
CA GLN A 421 10.76 -12.83 29.80
C GLN A 421 12.03 -13.52 29.28
N GLY A 422 12.34 -13.34 28.00
CA GLY A 422 13.43 -13.99 27.29
C GLY A 422 14.51 -13.03 26.84
N ILE A 423 15.60 -13.60 26.34
CA ILE A 423 16.67 -12.88 25.66
C ILE A 423 16.63 -13.29 24.19
N SER A 424 16.69 -12.30 23.30
CA SER A 424 16.74 -12.50 21.86
C SER A 424 17.88 -11.66 21.28
N VAL A 425 18.81 -12.31 20.57
CA VAL A 425 19.95 -11.67 19.91
C VAL A 425 19.90 -12.03 18.43
N LEU A 426 19.79 -11.02 17.58
CA LEU A 426 19.93 -11.17 16.14
C LEU A 426 21.39 -10.94 15.76
N MET A 427 22.00 -11.93 15.10
CA MET A 427 23.28 -11.80 14.43
C MET A 427 23.04 -11.65 12.93
N ASP A 428 23.54 -10.54 12.39
CA ASP A 428 23.55 -10.27 10.95
C ASP A 428 24.89 -10.73 10.36
N CYS A 429 24.82 -11.73 9.47
CA CYS A 429 25.92 -12.23 8.67
C CYS A 429 25.49 -12.31 7.19
N ALA A 430 24.57 -11.42 6.79
CA ALA A 430 24.04 -11.33 5.43
C ALA A 430 25.10 -10.87 4.41
N GLU A 431 24.82 -11.15 3.14
CA GLU A 431 25.54 -10.52 2.03
C GLU A 431 25.15 -9.03 1.90
N LEU A 432 25.89 -8.29 1.08
CA LEU A 432 25.63 -6.87 0.81
C LEU A 432 24.38 -6.70 -0.08
N GLY A 433 23.23 -6.44 0.55
CA GLY A 433 22.02 -5.88 -0.07
C GLY A 433 21.49 -6.62 -1.30
N TYR A 434 20.53 -5.99 -2.01
CA TYR A 434 19.95 -6.63 -3.20
C TYR A 434 20.67 -6.25 -4.50
N GLY A 435 21.12 -7.26 -5.24
CA GLY A 435 21.61 -7.14 -6.61
C GLY A 435 22.92 -6.34 -6.76
N PRO A 436 23.29 -5.94 -7.99
CA PRO A 436 24.61 -5.35 -8.27
C PRO A 436 24.90 -4.00 -7.61
N ILE A 437 23.88 -3.34 -7.05
CA ILE A 437 24.01 -2.04 -6.37
C ILE A 437 24.02 -2.17 -4.85
N ALA A 438 23.90 -3.39 -4.31
CA ALA A 438 23.74 -3.62 -2.87
C ALA A 438 22.62 -2.73 -2.31
N ALA A 439 21.42 -2.83 -2.90
CA ALA A 439 20.32 -1.95 -2.52
C ALA A 439 20.06 -2.11 -1.01
N HIS A 440 20.10 -0.99 -0.30
CA HIS A 440 19.78 -0.87 1.13
C HIS A 440 20.75 -1.54 2.13
N GLY A 441 21.96 -1.92 1.68
CA GLY A 441 23.02 -2.42 2.55
C GLY A 441 24.31 -2.74 1.81
#